data_AF-A0A8X6TVN6-F1
#
_entry.id   AF-A0A8X6TVN6-F1
#
_cell.length_a   1.000
_cell.length_b   1.000
_cell.length_c   1.000
_cell.angle_alpha   90.00
_cell.angle_beta   90.00
_cell.angle_gamma   90.00
#
_symmetry.space_group_name_H-M   'P 1'
#
loop_
_entity.id
_entity.type
_entity.pdbx_description
1 polymer ?
#
loop_
_entity_poly.entity_id
_entity_poly.type
_entity_poly.pdbx_seq_one_letter_code
_entity_poly.pdbx_strand_id
1 'polypeptide(L)'
;MCECCPIRIKQAHIVNDSITFRAGWFIVKQFLSEKITKRVNFHKTPDTLFNFFPRAIIPKQYGGELENYEMTEWLKNILSPEKMATIGGIEVPHFQH
;
A
#
# COMPACT_ATOMS: atom_id res chain seq x y z
N MET A 1 -7.89 -17.04 -0.66
CA MET A 1 -7.62 -16.12 0.46
C MET A 1 -7.32 -14.67 0.01
N CYS A 2 -7.94 -14.16 -1.06
CA CYS A 2 -7.84 -12.72 -1.44
C CYS A 2 -9.19 -12.12 -1.85
N GLU A 3 -10.31 -12.81 -1.59
CA GLU A 3 -11.66 -12.35 -1.96
C GLU A 3 -12.31 -11.47 -0.88
N CYS A 4 -11.71 -11.35 0.31
CA CYS A 4 -12.32 -10.67 1.46
C CYS A 4 -12.05 -9.16 1.52
N CYS A 5 -11.18 -8.61 0.67
CA CYS A 5 -10.94 -7.16 0.60
C CYS A 5 -11.69 -6.58 -0.60
N PRO A 6 -12.73 -5.74 -0.41
CA PRO A 6 -13.43 -5.05 -1.52
C PRO A 6 -12.57 -3.95 -2.18
N ILE A 7 -11.24 -4.08 -2.14
CA ILE A 7 -10.28 -3.14 -2.67
C ILE A 7 -9.90 -3.58 -4.08
N ARG A 8 -10.29 -2.78 -5.08
CA ARG A 8 -9.89 -2.99 -6.47
C ARG A 8 -8.51 -2.38 -6.70
N ILE A 9 -7.46 -3.17 -6.48
CA ILE A 9 -6.07 -2.79 -6.79
C ILE A 9 -5.98 -2.43 -8.28
N LYS A 10 -5.66 -1.18 -8.62
CA LYS A 10 -5.48 -0.76 -10.02
C LYS A 10 -4.08 -1.14 -10.50
N GLN A 11 -3.05 -0.69 -9.80
CA GLN A 11 -1.64 -1.01 -10.04
C GLN A 11 -0.88 -0.95 -8.71
N ALA A 12 0.21 -1.72 -8.60
CA ALA A 12 1.15 -1.69 -7.50
C ALA A 12 2.54 -1.42 -8.06
N HIS A 13 3.25 -0.41 -7.53
CA HIS A 13 4.56 0.02 -8.01
C HIS A 13 5.57 -0.19 -6.89
N ILE A 14 6.54 -1.06 -7.13
CA ILE A 14 7.55 -1.46 -6.15
C ILE A 14 8.88 -0.87 -6.58
N VAL A 15 9.44 0.00 -5.75
CA VAL A 15 10.68 0.74 -6.02
C VAL A 15 11.83 0.09 -5.27
N ASN A 16 13.03 0.11 -5.86
CA ASN A 16 14.23 -0.50 -5.31
C ASN A 16 14.05 -2.02 -5.12
N ASP A 17 13.69 -2.72 -6.21
CA ASP A 17 13.49 -4.16 -6.17
C ASP A 17 14.81 -4.91 -5.91
N SER A 18 15.09 -5.18 -4.63
CA SER A 18 16.24 -5.99 -4.24
C SER A 18 16.11 -7.42 -4.76
N ILE A 19 17.24 -8.12 -4.88
CA ILE A 19 17.28 -9.52 -5.32
C ILE A 19 16.37 -10.39 -4.42
N THR A 20 16.34 -10.11 -3.12
CA THR A 20 15.48 -10.79 -2.14
C THR A 20 13.99 -10.58 -2.43
N PHE A 21 13.58 -9.35 -2.75
CA PHE A 21 12.18 -9.06 -3.09
C PHE A 21 11.75 -9.83 -4.35
N ARG A 22 12.63 -9.89 -5.36
CA ARG A 22 12.36 -10.60 -6.60
C ARG A 22 12.20 -12.11 -6.38
N ALA A 23 13.02 -12.71 -5.52
CA ALA A 23 12.88 -14.11 -5.14
C ALA A 23 11.55 -14.38 -4.43
N GLY A 24 11.17 -13.54 -3.47
CA GLY A 24 9.86 -13.63 -2.80
C GLY A 24 8.70 -13.48 -3.78
N TRP A 25 8.81 -12.55 -4.74
CA TRP A 25 7.80 -12.37 -5.79
C TRP A 25 7.60 -13.62 -6.64
N PHE A 26 8.67 -14.34 -7.01
CA PHE A 26 8.53 -15.58 -7.79
C PHE A 26 7.75 -16.67 -7.07
N ILE A 27 7.85 -16.72 -5.74
CA ILE A 27 7.10 -17.65 -4.89
C ILE A 27 5.62 -17.21 -4.84
N VAL A 28 5.36 -15.94 -4.53
CA VAL A 28 3.98 -15.42 -4.38
C VAL A 28 3.24 -15.39 -5.72
N LYS A 29 3.92 -15.07 -6.82
CA LYS A 29 3.33 -14.98 -8.17
C LYS A 29 2.60 -16.26 -8.58
N GLN A 30 3.06 -17.44 -8.14
CA GLN A 30 2.38 -18.71 -8.45
C GLN A 30 0.96 -18.80 -7.88
N PHE A 31 0.66 -18.03 -6.83
CA PHE A 31 -0.64 -18.00 -6.17
C PHE A 31 -1.53 -16.82 -6.61
N LEU A 32 -1.01 -15.94 -7.48
CA LEU A 32 -1.71 -14.76 -7.94
C LEU A 32 -2.28 -14.97 -9.34
N SER A 33 -3.50 -14.48 -9.58
CA SER A 33 -4.07 -14.46 -10.93
C SER A 33 -3.24 -13.61 -11.89
N GLU A 34 -3.32 -13.88 -13.20
CA GLU A 34 -2.70 -13.05 -14.23
C GLU A 34 -3.10 -11.58 -14.10
N LYS A 35 -4.34 -11.32 -13.68
CA LYS A 35 -4.87 -9.97 -13.49
C LYS A 35 -4.12 -9.20 -12.39
N ILE A 36 -3.74 -9.86 -11.29
CA ILE A 36 -2.96 -9.22 -10.22
C ILE A 36 -1.51 -9.10 -10.67
N THR A 37 -0.94 -10.16 -11.26
CA THR A 37 0.43 -10.19 -11.77
C THR A 37 0.70 -9.06 -12.78
N LYS A 38 -0.21 -8.80 -13.72
CA LYS A 38 -0.10 -7.72 -14.73
C LYS A 38 -0.20 -6.31 -14.13
N ARG A 39 -0.62 -6.19 -12.87
CA ARG A 39 -0.79 -4.91 -12.17
C ARG A 39 0.41 -4.56 -11.30
N VAL A 40 1.36 -5.47 -11.11
CA VAL A 40 2.57 -5.22 -10.31
C VAL A 40 3.70 -4.79 -11.24
N ASN A 41 4.24 -3.60 -11.00
CA ASN A 41 5.35 -3.01 -11.74
C ASN A 41 6.56 -2.86 -10.83
N PHE A 42 7.71 -3.37 -11.27
CA PHE A 42 8.98 -3.29 -10.57
C PHE A 42 9.85 -2.17 -11.15
N HIS A 43 10.37 -1.32 -10.28
CA HIS A 43 11.18 -0.15 -10.62
C HIS A 43 12.53 -0.26 -9.93
N LYS A 44 13.60 -0.35 -10.72
CA LYS A 44 14.98 -0.38 -10.20
C LYS A 44 15.39 0.97 -9.62
N THR A 45 14.98 2.06 -10.26
CA THR A 45 15.23 3.43 -9.80
C THR A 45 13.91 4.16 -9.60
N PRO A 46 13.86 5.18 -8.73
CA PRO A 46 12.65 5.99 -8.56
C PRO A 46 12.23 6.76 -9.80
N ASP A 47 13.14 7.00 -10.75
CA ASP A 47 12.87 7.79 -11.96
C ASP A 47 11.73 7.24 -12.81
N THR A 48 11.61 5.91 -12.86
CA THR A 48 10.57 5.25 -13.64
C THR A 48 9.17 5.44 -13.04
N LEU A 49 9.05 5.88 -11.78
CA LEU A 49 7.77 6.28 -11.17
C LEU A 49 7.18 7.52 -11.85
N PHE A 50 8.03 8.43 -12.34
CA PHE A 50 7.57 9.68 -12.95
C PHE A 50 6.83 9.47 -14.28
N ASN A 51 6.94 8.28 -14.87
CA ASN A 51 6.15 7.87 -16.02
C ASN A 51 4.70 7.52 -15.66
N PHE A 52 4.42 7.28 -14.37
CA PHE A 52 3.10 6.87 -13.87
C PHE A 52 2.46 7.92 -12.96
N PHE A 53 3.28 8.69 -12.24
CA PHE A 53 2.83 9.66 -11.25
C PHE A 53 3.55 11.00 -11.42
N PRO A 54 2.87 12.14 -11.23
CA PRO A 54 3.53 13.44 -11.26
C PRO A 54 4.51 13.61 -10.09
N ARG A 55 5.60 14.36 -10.29
CA ARG A 55 6.62 14.63 -9.25
C ARG A 55 6.03 15.24 -7.98
N ALA A 56 5.00 16.09 -8.11
CA ALA A 56 4.33 16.77 -7.01
C ALA A 56 3.75 15.85 -5.92
N ILE A 57 3.41 14.59 -6.26
CA ILE A 57 2.82 13.64 -5.29
C ILE A 57 3.81 12.60 -4.78
N ILE A 58 5.04 12.60 -5.30
CA ILE A 58 6.08 11.65 -4.92
C ILE A 58 6.95 12.30 -3.84
N PRO A 59 7.24 11.61 -2.71
CA PRO A 59 8.13 12.14 -1.68
C PRO A 59 9.50 12.54 -2.20
N LYS A 60 10.08 13.61 -1.63
CA LYS A 60 11.46 14.06 -1.98
C LYS A 60 12.52 12.97 -1.89
N GLN A 61 12.42 12.05 -0.93
CA GLN A 61 13.33 10.90 -0.77
C GLN A 61 13.34 9.94 -1.97
N TYR A 62 12.31 9.98 -2.83
CA TYR A 62 12.23 9.23 -4.08
C TYR A 62 12.39 10.12 -5.32
N GLY A 63 12.96 11.33 -5.16
CA GLY A 63 13.21 12.28 -6.26
C GLY A 63 12.00 13.12 -6.69
N GLY A 64 10.89 13.08 -5.95
CA GLY A 64 9.73 13.94 -6.20
C GLY A 64 9.80 15.28 -5.48
N GLU A 65 8.69 15.99 -5.43
CA GLU A 65 8.57 17.34 -4.85
C GLU A 65 7.74 17.36 -3.56
N LEU A 66 7.11 16.24 -3.18
CA LEU A 66 6.27 16.18 -1.99
C LEU A 66 7.14 16.28 -0.72
N GLU A 67 6.96 17.39 -0.01
CA GLU A 67 7.48 17.62 1.33
C GLU A 67 6.47 17.16 2.39
N ASN A 68 6.96 16.74 3.56
CA ASN A 68 6.14 16.46 4.75
C ASN A 68 5.00 15.44 4.52
N TYR A 69 5.36 14.23 4.08
CA TYR A 69 4.45 13.07 3.98
C TYR A 69 4.23 12.39 5.37
N GLU A 70 4.05 13.16 6.44
CA GLU A 70 3.89 12.59 7.78
C GLU A 70 2.60 11.73 7.88
N MET A 71 2.76 10.42 7.71
CA MET A 71 1.67 9.44 7.80
C MET A 71 1.24 9.21 9.26
N THR A 72 2.07 9.63 10.22
CA THR A 72 1.93 9.37 11.65
C THR A 72 0.58 9.82 12.21
N GLU A 73 0.11 11.02 11.87
CA GLU A 73 -1.18 11.53 12.34
C GLU A 73 -2.37 10.79 11.71
N TRP A 74 -2.27 10.44 10.43
CA TRP A 74 -3.27 9.59 9.78
C TRP A 74 -3.32 8.20 10.42
N LEU A 75 -2.17 7.57 10.69
CA LEU A 75 -2.07 6.28 11.36
C LEU A 75 -2.68 6.33 12.76
N LYS A 76 -2.30 7.31 13.59
CA LYS A 76 -2.88 7.49 14.93
C LYS A 76 -4.40 7.63 14.87
N ASN A 77 -4.91 8.38 13.90
CA ASN A 77 -6.34 8.57 13.71
C ASN A 77 -7.05 7.26 13.34
N ILE A 78 -6.55 6.51 12.36
CA ILE A 78 -7.18 5.24 11.95
C ILE A 78 -7.02 4.11 12.98
N LEU A 79 -5.95 4.15 13.78
CA LEU A 79 -5.69 3.18 14.84
C LEU A 79 -6.38 3.57 16.17
N SER A 80 -7.09 4.70 16.21
CA SER A 80 -7.85 5.09 17.39
C SER A 80 -8.92 4.02 17.72
N PRO A 81 -9.14 3.69 19.00
CA PRO A 81 -10.07 2.64 19.40
C PRO A 81 -11.47 2.79 18.82
N GLU A 82 -11.95 4.03 18.72
CA GLU A 82 -13.27 4.39 18.16
C GLU A 82 -13.39 3.98 16.69
N LYS A 83 -12.36 4.24 15.87
CA LYS A 83 -12.37 3.90 14.43
C LYS A 83 -12.07 2.43 14.16
N MET A 84 -11.22 1.80 14.99
CA MET A 84 -10.95 0.36 14.93
C MET A 84 -12.23 -0.46 15.12
N ALA A 85 -13.11 -0.04 16.04
CA ALA A 85 -14.40 -0.69 16.29
C ALA A 85 -15.33 -0.65 15.06
N THR A 86 -15.36 0.48 14.35
CA THR A 86 -16.19 0.63 13.13
C THR A 86 -15.64 -0.15 11.94
N ILE A 87 -14.32 -0.28 11.81
CA ILE A 87 -13.67 -0.96 10.68
C ILE A 87 -13.73 -2.50 10.83
N GLY A 88 -13.72 -3.01 12.06
CA GLY A 88 -13.75 -4.45 12.36
C GLY A 88 -15.14 -5.10 12.43
N GLY A 89 -16.22 -4.32 12.40
CA GLY A 89 -17.59 -4.86 12.51
C GLY A 89 -17.90 -5.54 13.85
N ILE A 90 -17.12 -5.28 14.90
CA ILE A 90 -17.40 -5.76 16.25
C ILE A 90 -18.01 -4.59 17.01
N GLU A 91 -19.34 -4.62 17.21
CA GLU A 91 -19.98 -3.76 18.19
C GLU A 91 -19.37 -4.05 19.57
N VAL A 92 -18.60 -3.10 20.09
CA VAL A 92 -18.17 -3.13 21.49
C VAL A 92 -19.38 -2.78 22.35
N PRO A 93 -19.83 -3.67 23.26
CA PRO A 93 -20.98 -3.40 24.10
C PRO A 93 -20.65 -2.19 24.98
N HIS A 94 -21.53 -1.21 24.94
CA HIS A 94 -21.43 0.01 25.72
C HIS A 94 -21.57 -0.35 27.21
N PHE A 95 -20.44 -0.45 27.93
CA PHE A 95 -20.49 -0.51 29.38
C PHE A 95 -20.70 0.91 29.91
N GLN A 96 -21.96 1.21 30.24
CA GLN A 96 -22.29 2.33 31.11
C GLN A 96 -21.74 2.08 32.51
N HIS A 97 -21.26 3.16 33.12
CA HIS A 97 -20.67 3.27 34.45
C HIS A 97 -21.47 2.59 35.57
#